data_AF-A0A1Q6QW43-F1
#
_entry.id   AF-A0A1Q6QW43-F1
#
_cell.length_a   1.000
_cell.length_b   1.000
_cell.length_c   1.000
_cell.angle_alpha   90.00
_cell.angle_beta   90.00
_cell.angle_gamma   90.00
#
_symmetry.space_group_name_H-M   'P 1'
#
loop_
_entity.id
_entity.type
_entity.pdbx_description
1 polymer ?
#
loop_
_entity_poly.entity_id
_entity_poly.type
_entity_poly.pdbx_seq_one_letter_code
_entity_poly.pdbx_strand_id
1 'polypeptide(L)'
;MIVVILILLLMLALLSILEVSFTSLNIIRIKRLADSGNKSAKTVYKLYAKYSETLTTILVINCVCSILVSSLTTYYFSNKYGDVVIPIVTIMLTLIILAFTEITPKIIGREYAEDFALKLCDILKVMVKILTPITKIIGKFEKKVKNNHKVTATKDELVEIVKTIKEEGVIEEKESIFIQKAVLLKKLKVNNVMVEREDVSFLYDTDSSEKVKNCIFRDKHDRIPIINRECKVMGILYEVDLLDEILNNRPISIKRNMKAPVTISKSTNLASCLEILEAARAHMAIVTDRENNFLGIITMEDIITELMKS
;
A
#
# COMPACT_ATOMS: atom_id res chain seq x y z
N MET A 1 -14.74 11.77 50.89
CA MET A 1 -13.74 10.79 50.44
C MET A 1 -14.31 9.81 49.41
N ILE A 2 -15.36 9.04 49.73
CA ILE A 2 -15.93 8.02 48.83
C ILE A 2 -16.41 8.60 47.49
N VAL A 3 -17.12 9.74 47.52
CA VAL A 3 -17.58 10.41 46.28
C VAL A 3 -16.40 10.77 45.36
N VAL A 4 -15.28 11.21 45.93
CA VAL A 4 -14.06 11.56 45.16
C VAL A 4 -13.45 10.30 44.54
N ILE A 5 -13.40 9.19 45.28
CA ILE A 5 -12.92 7.89 44.77
C ILE A 5 -13.80 7.40 43.62
N LEU A 6 -15.13 7.53 43.75
CA LEU A 6 -16.07 7.12 42.71
C LEU A 6 -15.92 7.95 41.43
N ILE A 7 -15.73 9.27 41.56
CA ILE A 7 -15.48 10.17 40.43
C ILE A 7 -14.15 9.80 39.74
N LEU A 8 -13.11 9.50 40.51
CA LEU A 8 -11.81 9.10 39.96
C LEU A 8 -11.88 7.73 39.23
N LEU A 9 -12.62 6.76 39.76
CA LEU A 9 -12.85 5.48 39.07
C LEU A 9 -13.58 5.67 37.73
N LEU A 10 -14.59 6.53 37.70
CA LEU A 10 -15.30 6.85 36.45
C LEU A 10 -14.40 7.57 35.45
N MET A 11 -13.54 8.47 35.94
CA MET A 11 -12.54 9.15 35.11
C MET A 11 -11.53 8.15 34.52
N LEU A 12 -11.05 7.19 35.30
CA LEU A 12 -10.14 6.14 34.83
C LEU A 12 -10.79 5.27 33.75
N ALA A 13 -12.05 4.88 33.93
CA ALA A 13 -12.77 4.10 32.91
C ALA A 13 -12.90 4.89 31.60
N LEU A 14 -13.17 6.19 31.68
CA LEU A 14 -13.25 7.08 30.52
C LEU A 14 -11.88 7.27 29.82
N LEU A 15 -10.79 7.34 30.59
CA LEU A 15 -9.43 7.40 30.05
C LEU A 15 -9.03 6.10 29.34
N SER A 16 -9.38 4.95 29.91
CA SER A 16 -9.18 3.64 29.27
C SER A 16 -9.94 3.49 27.95
N ILE A 17 -11.19 3.98 27.90
CA ILE A 17 -11.97 4.04 26.64
C ILE A 17 -11.23 4.92 25.63
N LEU A 18 -10.86 6.14 26.03
CA LEU A 18 -10.15 7.08 25.15
C LEU A 18 -8.84 6.51 24.60
N GLU A 19 -8.06 5.82 25.44
CA GLU A 19 -6.80 5.19 25.05
C GLU A 19 -7.01 4.18 23.90
N VAL A 20 -7.95 3.25 24.08
CA VAL A 20 -8.19 2.20 23.08
C VAL A 20 -8.93 2.73 21.86
N SER A 21 -9.90 3.64 22.04
CA SER A 21 -10.57 4.29 20.93
C SER A 21 -9.60 5.08 20.06
N PHE A 22 -8.61 5.75 20.65
CA PHE A 22 -7.62 6.53 19.90
C PHE A 22 -6.58 5.68 19.17
N THR A 23 -6.24 4.52 19.73
CA THR A 23 -5.31 3.55 19.10
C THR A 23 -5.99 2.70 18.02
N SER A 24 -7.30 2.48 18.11
CA SER A 24 -8.05 1.57 17.23
C SER A 24 -8.91 2.28 16.16
N LEU A 25 -8.93 3.62 16.12
CA LEU A 25 -9.74 4.37 15.15
C LEU A 25 -9.19 4.28 13.72
N ASN A 26 -10.09 4.30 12.74
CA ASN A 26 -9.70 4.42 11.34
C ASN A 26 -9.46 5.90 10.96
N ILE A 27 -8.19 6.28 10.84
CA ILE A 27 -7.80 7.67 10.55
C ILE A 27 -8.32 8.17 9.19
N ILE A 28 -8.48 7.29 8.21
CA ILE A 28 -8.96 7.65 6.86
C ILE A 28 -10.43 8.07 6.94
N ARG A 29 -11.25 7.31 7.69
CA ARG A 29 -12.66 7.65 7.91
C ARG A 29 -12.83 8.95 8.70
N ILE A 30 -12.03 9.17 9.75
CA ILE A 30 -12.01 10.43 10.49
C ILE A 30 -11.61 11.61 9.60
N LYS A 31 -10.61 11.44 8.73
CA LYS A 31 -10.20 12.48 7.77
C LYS A 31 -11.33 12.83 6.82
N ARG A 32 -12.00 11.83 6.24
CA ARG A 32 -13.17 12.04 5.36
C ARG A 32 -14.29 12.81 6.06
N LEU A 33 -14.58 12.49 7.33
CA LEU A 33 -15.56 13.23 8.14
C LEU A 33 -15.11 14.66 8.45
N ALA A 34 -13.81 14.88 8.63
CA ALA A 34 -13.27 16.21 8.83
C ALA A 34 -13.40 17.07 7.56
N ASP A 35 -13.15 16.47 6.40
CA ASP A 35 -13.26 17.12 5.09
C ASP A 35 -14.74 17.43 4.73
N SER A 36 -15.68 16.58 5.15
CA SER A 36 -17.12 16.84 5.01
C SER A 36 -17.69 17.89 5.97
N GLY A 37 -16.85 18.51 6.81
CA GLY A 37 -17.21 19.64 7.65
C GLY A 37 -17.49 19.32 9.12
N ASN A 38 -17.36 18.07 9.57
CA ASN A 38 -17.58 17.70 10.96
C ASN A 38 -16.47 18.30 11.88
N LYS A 39 -16.88 19.16 12.82
CA LYS A 39 -15.97 19.86 13.75
C LYS A 39 -15.24 18.91 14.70
N SER A 40 -15.93 17.89 15.21
CA SER A 40 -15.34 16.88 16.11
C SER A 40 -14.28 16.06 15.39
N ALA A 41 -14.57 15.64 14.15
CA ALA A 41 -13.61 14.90 13.32
C ALA A 41 -12.35 15.74 13.03
N LYS A 42 -12.50 17.04 12.77
CA LYS A 42 -11.34 17.97 12.63
C LYS A 42 -10.49 18.03 13.90
N THR A 43 -11.12 18.02 15.08
CA THR A 43 -10.40 18.01 16.37
C THR A 43 -9.66 16.70 16.58
N VAL A 44 -10.32 15.55 16.38
CA VAL A 44 -9.70 14.22 16.49
C VAL A 44 -8.52 14.10 15.52
N TYR A 45 -8.68 14.54 14.27
CA TYR A 45 -7.61 14.53 13.28
C TYR A 45 -6.39 15.37 13.70
N LYS A 46 -6.61 16.56 14.29
CA LYS A 46 -5.52 17.40 14.83
C LYS A 46 -4.82 16.75 16.02
N LEU A 47 -5.57 16.08 16.91
CA LEU A 47 -4.99 15.34 18.03
C LEU A 47 -4.18 14.14 17.52
N TYR A 48 -4.66 13.46 16.48
CA TYR A 48 -4.01 12.30 15.87
C TYR A 48 -2.72 12.70 15.12
N ALA A 49 -2.68 13.88 14.51
CA ALA A 49 -1.44 14.43 13.96
C ALA A 49 -0.31 14.56 15.03
N LYS A 50 -0.69 14.62 16.30
CA LYS A 50 0.22 14.58 17.46
C LYS A 50 0.02 13.30 18.28
N TYR A 51 -0.10 12.15 17.61
CA TYR A 51 -0.43 10.86 18.22
C TYR A 51 0.41 10.53 19.46
N SER A 52 1.74 10.64 19.36
CA SER A 52 2.67 10.39 20.49
C SER A 52 2.34 11.26 21.70
N GLU A 53 2.14 12.56 21.50
CA GLU A 53 1.87 13.52 22.59
C GLU A 53 0.50 13.26 23.23
N THR A 54 -0.51 12.98 22.41
CA THR A 54 -1.88 12.69 22.86
C THR A 54 -1.94 11.39 23.65
N LEU A 55 -1.36 10.31 23.12
CA LEU A 55 -1.37 9.00 23.79
C LEU A 55 -0.58 9.03 25.11
N THR A 56 0.61 9.63 25.10
CA THR A 56 1.41 9.81 26.32
C THR A 56 0.65 10.65 27.36
N THR A 57 -0.13 11.66 26.93
CA THR A 57 -0.98 12.41 27.86
C THR A 57 -2.01 11.50 28.54
N ILE A 58 -2.76 10.71 27.76
CA ILE A 58 -3.80 9.81 28.30
C ILE A 58 -3.18 8.85 29.32
N LEU A 59 -2.04 8.24 28.96
CA LEU A 59 -1.32 7.28 29.82
C LEU A 59 -0.85 7.92 31.13
N VAL A 60 -0.31 9.14 31.08
CA VAL A 60 0.14 9.86 32.28
C VAL A 60 -1.04 10.15 33.21
N ILE A 61 -2.16 10.63 32.68
CA ILE A 61 -3.35 10.93 33.50
C ILE A 61 -3.91 9.63 34.10
N ASN A 62 -3.98 8.56 33.30
CA ASN A 62 -4.45 7.27 33.75
C ASN A 62 -3.59 6.74 34.92
N CYS A 63 -2.27 6.85 34.81
CA CYS A 63 -1.34 6.48 35.86
C CYS A 63 -1.53 7.31 37.14
N VAL A 64 -1.62 8.65 37.02
CA VAL A 64 -1.84 9.54 38.16
C VAL A 64 -3.16 9.24 38.86
N CYS A 65 -4.25 9.09 38.10
CA CYS A 65 -5.56 8.77 38.66
C CYS A 65 -5.56 7.40 39.37
N SER A 66 -4.89 6.39 38.82
CA SER A 66 -4.81 5.05 39.42
C SER A 66 -4.06 5.07 40.75
N ILE A 67 -2.95 5.81 40.81
CA ILE A 67 -2.18 6.00 42.05
C ILE A 67 -3.02 6.76 43.08
N LEU A 68 -3.73 7.82 42.68
CA LEU A 68 -4.60 8.58 43.57
C LEU A 68 -5.74 7.73 44.13
N VAL A 69 -6.43 6.94 43.29
CA VAL A 69 -7.48 6.03 43.75
C VAL A 69 -6.95 5.03 44.75
N SER A 70 -5.82 4.39 44.45
CA SER A 70 -5.19 3.40 45.34
C SER A 70 -4.80 4.04 46.68
N SER A 71 -4.13 5.19 46.64
CA SER A 71 -3.67 5.90 47.83
C SER A 71 -4.83 6.42 48.71
N LEU A 72 -5.83 7.09 48.12
CA LEU A 72 -6.98 7.61 48.86
C LEU A 72 -7.83 6.48 49.45
N THR A 73 -8.02 5.39 48.71
CA THR A 73 -8.79 4.24 49.20
C THR A 73 -8.08 3.58 50.37
N THR A 74 -6.77 3.34 50.24
CA THR A 74 -5.96 2.75 51.33
C THR A 74 -5.99 3.64 52.56
N TYR A 75 -5.79 4.96 52.41
CA TYR A 75 -5.84 5.92 53.50
C TYR A 75 -7.22 5.96 54.19
N TYR A 76 -8.31 5.95 53.41
CA TYR A 76 -9.66 5.96 53.96
C TYR A 76 -9.99 4.72 54.80
N PHE A 77 -9.63 3.53 54.30
CA PHE A 77 -9.94 2.28 54.98
C PHE A 77 -9.02 2.00 56.16
N SER A 78 -7.72 2.35 56.07
CA SER A 78 -6.78 2.26 57.20
C SER A 78 -7.24 3.14 58.37
N ASN A 79 -7.64 4.39 58.11
CA ASN A 79 -8.10 5.29 59.18
C ASN A 79 -9.42 4.83 59.84
N LYS A 80 -10.26 4.06 59.14
CA LYS A 80 -11.58 3.64 59.64
C LYS A 80 -11.56 2.26 60.32
N TYR A 81 -10.75 1.32 59.82
CA TYR A 81 -10.77 -0.08 60.25
C TYR A 81 -9.40 -0.58 60.75
N GLY A 82 -8.38 0.29 60.78
CA GLY A 82 -7.01 -0.05 61.14
C GLY A 82 -6.24 -0.75 60.01
N ASP A 83 -4.94 -0.94 60.23
CA ASP A 83 -4.01 -1.40 59.19
C ASP A 83 -4.19 -2.87 58.80
N VAL A 84 -4.89 -3.65 59.63
CA VAL A 84 -5.17 -5.08 59.38
C VAL A 84 -5.98 -5.30 58.10
N VAL A 85 -6.77 -4.30 57.68
CA VAL A 85 -7.69 -4.41 56.53
C VAL A 85 -7.01 -4.03 55.19
N ILE A 86 -5.80 -3.46 55.22
CA ILE A 86 -5.08 -2.98 54.03
C ILE A 86 -4.89 -4.05 52.94
N PRO A 87 -4.43 -5.29 53.24
CA PRO A 87 -4.21 -6.30 52.21
C PRO A 87 -5.50 -6.71 51.51
N ILE A 88 -6.58 -6.87 52.26
CA ILE A 88 -7.90 -7.26 51.75
C ILE A 88 -8.47 -6.16 50.85
N VAL A 89 -8.36 -4.89 51.28
CA VAL A 89 -8.80 -3.73 50.49
C VAL A 89 -7.98 -3.60 49.21
N THR A 90 -6.68 -3.84 49.26
CA THR A 90 -5.81 -3.75 48.08
C THR A 90 -6.19 -4.79 47.02
N ILE A 91 -6.43 -6.04 47.43
CA ILE A 91 -6.85 -7.11 46.52
C ILE A 91 -8.21 -6.78 45.90
N MET A 92 -9.19 -6.39 46.72
CA MET A 92 -10.54 -6.04 46.24
C MET A 92 -10.53 -4.83 45.30
N LEU A 93 -9.79 -3.78 45.65
CA LEU A 93 -9.67 -2.59 44.81
C LEU A 93 -9.01 -2.91 43.47
N THR A 94 -7.97 -3.76 43.47
CA THR A 94 -7.29 -4.19 42.24
C THR A 94 -8.26 -4.91 41.32
N LEU A 95 -9.08 -5.83 41.85
CA LEU A 95 -10.10 -6.53 41.05
C LEU A 95 -11.14 -5.56 40.47
N ILE A 96 -11.58 -4.57 41.26
CA ILE A 96 -12.54 -3.56 40.81
C ILE A 96 -11.95 -2.69 39.69
N ILE A 97 -10.72 -2.21 39.86
CA ILE A 97 -10.04 -1.40 38.83
C ILE A 97 -9.84 -2.25 37.57
N LEU A 98 -9.30 -3.47 37.70
CA LEU A 98 -9.04 -4.33 36.56
C LEU A 98 -10.32 -4.63 35.77
N ALA A 99 -11.40 -5.03 36.45
CA ALA A 99 -12.65 -5.37 35.79
C ALA A 99 -13.35 -4.15 35.20
N PHE A 100 -13.68 -3.16 36.04
CA PHE A 100 -14.58 -2.07 35.68
C PHE A 100 -13.89 -0.86 35.03
N THR A 101 -12.57 -0.76 35.19
CA THR A 101 -11.82 0.44 34.84
C THR A 101 -10.82 0.20 33.72
N GLU A 102 -10.25 -1.01 33.66
CA GLU A 102 -9.33 -1.40 32.58
C GLU A 102 -10.00 -2.30 31.54
N ILE A 103 -10.34 -3.55 31.89
CA ILE A 103 -10.71 -4.57 30.91
C ILE A 103 -12.02 -4.23 30.22
N THR A 104 -13.11 -4.04 30.97
CA THR A 104 -14.43 -3.78 30.37
C THR A 104 -14.45 -2.49 29.54
N PRO A 105 -13.94 -1.34 30.03
CA PRO A 105 -13.94 -0.12 29.24
C PRO A 105 -13.07 -0.20 28.00
N LYS A 106 -11.93 -0.92 28.05
CA LYS A 106 -11.06 -1.12 26.87
C LYS A 106 -11.74 -1.93 25.77
N ILE A 107 -12.51 -2.96 26.14
CA ILE A 107 -13.29 -3.76 25.17
C ILE A 107 -14.34 -2.88 24.49
N ILE A 108 -15.10 -2.11 25.28
CA ILE A 108 -16.13 -1.18 24.76
C ILE A 108 -15.50 -0.11 23.86
N GLY A 109 -14.36 0.45 24.28
CA GLY A 109 -13.63 1.48 23.54
C GLY A 109 -13.08 0.99 22.20
N ARG A 110 -12.83 -0.32 22.05
CA ARG A 110 -12.43 -0.92 20.78
C ARG A 110 -13.60 -1.03 19.82
N GLU A 111 -14.74 -1.53 20.29
CA GLU A 111 -15.93 -1.76 19.46
C GLU A 111 -16.50 -0.45 18.91
N TYR A 112 -16.51 0.60 19.72
CA TYR A 112 -17.07 1.91 19.36
C TYR A 112 -15.99 3.01 19.27
N ALA A 113 -14.82 2.65 18.76
CA ALA A 113 -13.65 3.53 18.74
C ALA A 113 -13.90 4.90 18.11
N GLU A 114 -14.57 4.94 16.96
CA GLU A 114 -14.85 6.21 16.26
C GLU A 114 -15.85 7.08 17.02
N ASP A 115 -16.94 6.50 17.52
CA ASP A 115 -17.99 7.23 18.21
C ASP A 115 -17.47 7.86 19.52
N PHE A 116 -16.71 7.10 20.30
CA PHE A 116 -16.10 7.62 21.53
C PHE A 116 -15.02 8.66 21.23
N ALA A 117 -14.17 8.43 20.22
CA ALA A 117 -13.18 9.41 19.81
C ALA A 117 -13.84 10.74 19.40
N LEU A 118 -14.95 10.70 18.65
CA LEU A 118 -15.68 11.90 18.21
C LEU A 118 -16.42 12.59 19.36
N LYS A 119 -17.13 11.84 20.22
CA LYS A 119 -17.91 12.41 21.33
C LYS A 119 -17.03 12.98 22.44
N LEU A 120 -15.89 12.33 22.74
CA LEU A 120 -15.00 12.70 23.83
C LEU A 120 -13.81 13.56 23.37
N CYS A 121 -13.77 13.97 22.10
CA CYS A 121 -12.65 14.73 21.53
C CYS A 121 -12.36 16.05 22.28
N ASP A 122 -13.40 16.75 22.74
CA ASP A 122 -13.23 18.02 23.44
C ASP A 122 -12.64 17.83 24.84
N ILE A 123 -13.04 16.76 25.54
CA ILE A 123 -12.45 16.38 26.84
C ILE A 123 -10.96 16.06 26.63
N LEU A 124 -10.65 15.23 25.64
CA LEU A 124 -9.27 14.88 25.33
C LEU A 124 -8.43 16.11 24.96
N LYS A 125 -8.99 17.04 24.18
CA LYS A 125 -8.31 18.30 23.82
C LYS A 125 -7.98 19.16 25.03
N VAL A 126 -8.88 19.26 26.00
CA VAL A 126 -8.63 19.98 27.26
C VAL A 126 -7.52 19.29 28.05
N MET A 127 -7.58 17.96 28.20
CA MET A 127 -6.56 17.18 28.90
C MET A 127 -5.17 17.35 28.28
N VAL A 128 -5.08 17.22 26.96
CA VAL A 128 -3.84 17.46 26.21
C VAL A 128 -3.34 18.88 26.41
N LYS A 129 -4.20 19.90 26.34
CA LYS A 129 -3.79 21.30 26.54
C LYS A 129 -3.20 21.54 27.93
N ILE A 130 -3.77 20.94 28.98
CA ILE A 130 -3.30 21.11 30.37
C ILE A 130 -1.97 20.38 30.58
N LEU A 131 -1.81 19.17 30.03
CA LEU A 131 -0.60 18.34 30.23
C LEU A 131 0.49 18.52 29.18
N THR A 132 0.24 19.28 28.10
CA THR A 132 1.23 19.67 27.08
C THR A 132 2.59 20.10 27.65
N PRO A 133 2.69 20.95 28.71
CA PRO A 133 4.00 21.34 29.25
C PRO A 133 4.78 20.15 29.83
N ILE A 134 4.10 19.21 30.48
CA ILE A 134 4.71 18.02 31.10
C ILE A 134 5.11 17.01 30.02
N THR A 135 4.23 16.76 29.05
CA THR A 135 4.47 15.78 27.98
C THR A 135 5.57 16.23 27.02
N LYS A 136 5.79 17.53 26.83
CA LYS A 136 6.95 18.04 26.08
C LYS A 136 8.30 17.74 26.75
N ILE A 137 8.36 17.70 28.08
CA ILE A 137 9.59 17.33 28.81
C ILE A 137 9.89 15.85 28.59
N ILE A 138 8.86 15.00 28.67
CA ILE A 138 8.97 13.56 28.41
C ILE A 138 9.30 13.29 26.94
N GLY A 139 8.67 14.00 26.00
CA GLY A 139 8.89 13.86 24.56
C GLY A 139 10.31 14.21 24.09
N LYS A 140 11.08 14.98 24.87
CA LYS A 140 12.52 15.19 24.61
C LYS A 140 13.33 13.91 24.80
N PHE A 141 12.92 13.01 25.70
CA PHE A 141 13.52 11.69 25.85
C PHE A 141 13.14 10.77 24.68
N GLU A 142 11.88 10.82 24.20
CA GLU A 142 11.44 10.03 23.03
C GLU A 142 12.22 10.36 21.74
N LYS A 143 12.49 11.65 21.47
CA LYS A 143 13.26 12.06 20.28
C LYS A 143 14.70 11.54 20.26
N LYS A 144 15.27 11.23 21.43
CA LYS A 144 16.61 10.65 21.55
C LYS A 144 16.63 9.16 21.19
N VAL A 145 15.47 8.50 21.24
CA VAL A 145 15.29 7.07 20.92
C VAL A 145 14.80 6.85 19.48
N LYS A 146 13.99 7.77 18.93
CA LYS A 146 13.35 7.64 17.60
C LYS A 146 14.29 7.76 16.38
N ASN A 147 15.61 7.86 16.56
CA ASN A 147 16.51 8.28 15.48
C ASN A 147 16.96 7.20 14.47
N ASN A 148 16.35 6.01 14.41
CA ASN A 148 16.86 4.92 13.56
C ASN A 148 15.86 4.15 12.68
N HIS A 149 14.58 4.52 12.62
CA HIS A 149 13.65 3.86 11.69
C HIS A 149 13.03 4.86 10.72
N LYS A 150 13.81 5.23 9.69
CA LYS A 150 13.22 5.64 8.42
C LYS A 150 12.50 4.41 7.87
N VAL A 151 11.17 4.42 7.95
CA VAL A 151 10.31 3.46 7.24
C VAL A 151 10.62 3.62 5.77
N THR A 152 11.53 2.79 5.28
CA THR A 152 11.79 2.67 3.86
C THR A 152 10.77 1.67 3.40
N ALA A 153 9.56 2.14 3.13
CA ALA A 153 8.48 1.26 2.73
C ALA A 153 8.93 0.45 1.53
N THR A 154 9.19 -0.84 1.74
CA THR A 154 9.69 -1.73 0.69
C THR A 154 8.53 -2.07 -0.24
N LYS A 155 8.82 -2.40 -1.51
CA LYS A 155 7.78 -2.84 -2.45
C LYS A 155 6.99 -4.05 -1.94
N ASP A 156 7.62 -4.88 -1.12
CA ASP A 156 6.99 -6.05 -0.52
C ASP A 156 6.01 -5.67 0.60
N GLU A 157 6.29 -4.59 1.36
CA GLU A 157 5.34 -4.03 2.33
C GLU A 157 4.10 -3.43 1.65
N LEU A 158 4.27 -2.83 0.45
CA LEU A 158 3.14 -2.34 -0.34
C LEU A 158 2.20 -3.48 -0.75
N VAL A 159 2.76 -4.62 -1.16
CA VAL A 159 1.98 -5.84 -1.50
C VAL A 159 1.23 -6.36 -0.28
N GLU A 160 1.88 -6.35 0.89
CA GLU A 160 1.26 -6.76 2.15
C GLU A 160 0.09 -5.84 2.55
N ILE A 161 0.27 -4.52 2.47
CA ILE A 161 -0.81 -3.55 2.71
C ILE A 161 -2.01 -3.81 1.79
N VAL A 162 -1.77 -4.04 0.49
CA VAL A 162 -2.84 -4.33 -0.48
C VAL A 162 -3.57 -5.64 -0.14
N LYS A 163 -2.85 -6.63 0.39
CA LYS A 163 -3.46 -7.88 0.86
C LYS A 163 -4.32 -7.67 2.10
N THR A 164 -3.87 -6.86 3.07
CA THR A 164 -4.68 -6.50 4.24
C THR A 164 -5.95 -5.75 3.84
N ILE A 165 -5.87 -4.80 2.91
CA ILE A 165 -7.02 -4.05 2.39
C ILE A 165 -8.03 -4.98 1.69
N LYS A 166 -7.56 -6.03 0.99
CA LYS A 166 -8.43 -7.09 0.44
C LYS A 166 -9.15 -7.86 1.55
N GLU A 167 -8.43 -8.28 2.59
CA GLU A 167 -9.00 -9.03 3.72
C GLU A 167 -10.03 -8.20 4.50
N GLU A 168 -9.87 -6.88 4.56
CA GLU A 168 -10.84 -5.93 5.12
C GLU A 168 -12.06 -5.67 4.20
N GLY A 169 -12.10 -6.26 3.00
CA GLY A 169 -13.22 -6.16 2.06
C GLY A 169 -13.36 -4.79 1.38
N VAL A 170 -12.30 -3.98 1.39
CA VAL A 170 -12.31 -2.63 0.80
C VAL A 170 -12.09 -2.68 -0.73
N ILE A 171 -11.37 -3.69 -1.21
CA ILE A 171 -11.08 -3.91 -2.64
C ILE A 171 -11.47 -5.33 -3.05
N GLU A 172 -11.86 -5.49 -4.31
CA GLU A 172 -12.17 -6.80 -4.86
C GLU A 172 -10.91 -7.64 -5.08
N GLU A 173 -11.06 -8.97 -5.15
CA GLU A 173 -9.94 -9.89 -5.39
C GLU A 173 -9.21 -9.59 -6.70
N LYS A 174 -9.94 -9.26 -7.76
CA LYS A 174 -9.36 -8.88 -9.05
C LYS A 174 -8.50 -7.62 -8.95
N GLU A 175 -8.99 -6.58 -8.27
CA GLU A 175 -8.26 -5.32 -8.07
C GLU A 175 -6.97 -5.54 -7.29
N SER A 176 -7.02 -6.36 -6.23
CA SER A 176 -5.84 -6.73 -5.45
C SER A 176 -4.77 -7.42 -6.30
N ILE A 177 -5.17 -8.39 -7.13
CA ILE A 177 -4.25 -9.10 -8.04
C ILE A 177 -3.59 -8.12 -9.01
N PHE A 178 -4.37 -7.22 -9.63
CA PHE A 178 -3.84 -6.23 -10.57
C PHE A 178 -2.79 -5.31 -9.92
N ILE A 179 -3.05 -4.79 -8.73
CA ILE A 179 -2.13 -3.90 -8.03
C ILE A 179 -0.81 -4.63 -7.70
N GLN A 180 -0.90 -5.87 -7.21
CA GLN A 180 0.28 -6.67 -6.90
C GLN A 180 1.12 -6.96 -8.15
N LYS A 181 0.48 -7.34 -9.26
CA LYS A 181 1.17 -7.63 -10.52
C LYS A 181 1.80 -6.37 -11.14
N ALA A 182 1.17 -5.21 -11.01
CA ALA A 182 1.75 -3.94 -11.44
C ALA A 182 3.08 -3.63 -10.71
N VAL A 183 3.18 -3.96 -9.42
CA VAL A 183 4.44 -3.85 -8.66
C VAL A 183 5.50 -4.84 -9.17
N LEU A 184 5.09 -6.04 -9.56
CA LEU A 184 5.96 -7.10 -10.09
C LEU A 184 6.49 -6.83 -11.50
N LEU A 185 5.77 -6.09 -12.35
CA LEU A 185 6.25 -5.70 -13.69
C LEU A 185 7.62 -4.99 -13.66
N LYS A 186 7.90 -4.23 -12.60
CA LYS A 186 9.22 -3.58 -12.42
C LYS A 186 10.33 -4.55 -12.05
N LYS A 187 10.01 -5.76 -11.55
CA LYS A 187 10.96 -6.83 -11.22
C LYS A 187 11.19 -7.78 -12.40
N LEU A 188 10.17 -8.00 -13.23
CA LEU A 188 10.24 -8.85 -14.42
C LEU A 188 11.01 -8.17 -15.55
N LYS A 189 11.81 -8.94 -16.28
CA LYS A 189 12.56 -8.48 -17.45
C LYS A 189 11.89 -8.97 -18.72
N VAL A 190 12.17 -8.28 -19.83
CA VAL A 190 11.73 -8.70 -21.18
C VAL A 190 12.14 -10.14 -21.47
N ASN A 191 13.34 -10.56 -21.05
CA ASN A 191 13.81 -11.95 -21.19
C ASN A 191 12.89 -13.01 -20.56
N ASN A 192 12.05 -12.65 -19.60
CA ASN A 192 11.16 -13.61 -18.93
C ASN A 192 9.85 -13.87 -19.71
N VAL A 193 9.48 -12.98 -20.63
CA VAL A 193 8.15 -12.98 -21.29
C VAL A 193 8.25 -12.94 -22.81
N MET A 194 9.37 -12.47 -23.38
CA MET A 194 9.56 -12.40 -24.83
C MET A 194 9.36 -13.76 -25.50
N VAL A 195 8.88 -13.73 -26.75
CA VAL A 195 8.90 -14.90 -27.63
C VAL A 195 10.32 -15.07 -28.16
N GLU A 196 10.93 -16.21 -27.86
CA GLU A 196 12.30 -16.52 -28.29
C GLU A 196 12.39 -16.65 -29.82
N ARG A 197 13.56 -16.32 -30.37
CA ARG A 197 13.81 -16.31 -31.82
C ARG A 197 13.36 -17.59 -32.54
N GLU A 198 13.48 -18.73 -31.89
CA GLU A 198 13.12 -20.06 -32.40
C GLU A 198 11.63 -20.16 -32.73
N ASP A 199 10.79 -19.46 -31.96
CA ASP A 199 9.33 -19.47 -32.09
C ASP A 199 8.80 -18.26 -32.89
N VAL A 200 9.69 -17.40 -33.40
CA VAL A 200 9.30 -16.23 -34.20
C VAL A 200 9.42 -16.49 -35.70
N SER A 201 8.33 -16.28 -36.42
CA SER A 201 8.33 -16.16 -37.88
C SER A 201 9.00 -14.85 -38.31
N PHE A 202 10.14 -14.93 -38.99
CA PHE A 202 10.88 -13.77 -39.53
C PHE A 202 11.19 -13.98 -41.03
N LEU A 203 11.46 -12.89 -41.74
CA LEU A 203 11.86 -12.91 -43.15
C LEU A 203 13.25 -12.29 -43.34
N TYR A 204 13.96 -12.76 -44.37
CA TYR A 204 15.22 -12.14 -44.77
C TYR A 204 14.98 -10.97 -45.73
N ASP A 205 15.85 -9.97 -45.70
CA ASP A 205 15.82 -8.82 -46.63
C ASP A 205 15.95 -9.23 -48.12
N THR A 206 16.54 -10.41 -48.37
CA THR A 206 16.68 -11.00 -49.71
C THR A 206 15.55 -11.94 -50.12
N ASP A 207 14.51 -12.13 -49.29
CA ASP A 207 13.41 -13.05 -49.60
C ASP A 207 12.54 -12.55 -50.76
N SER A 208 11.99 -13.49 -51.54
CA SER A 208 11.15 -13.19 -52.70
C SER A 208 9.76 -12.71 -52.30
N SER A 209 9.11 -11.92 -53.16
CA SER A 209 7.74 -11.44 -52.93
C SER A 209 6.74 -12.58 -52.70
N GLU A 210 6.93 -13.75 -53.31
CA GLU A 210 6.07 -14.92 -53.09
C GLU A 210 6.22 -15.48 -51.68
N LYS A 211 7.44 -15.52 -51.15
CA LYS A 211 7.70 -15.99 -49.78
C LYS A 211 7.11 -15.03 -48.75
N VAL A 212 7.18 -13.72 -49.00
CA VAL A 212 6.51 -12.70 -48.16
C VAL A 212 4.99 -12.92 -48.15
N LYS A 213 4.37 -13.07 -49.32
CA LYS A 213 2.93 -13.35 -49.44
C LYS A 213 2.56 -14.63 -48.68
N ASN A 214 3.31 -15.71 -48.87
CA ASN A 214 3.05 -16.97 -48.20
C ASN A 214 3.15 -16.87 -46.68
N CYS A 215 4.12 -16.12 -46.13
CA CYS A 215 4.25 -15.93 -44.69
C CYS A 215 3.06 -15.16 -44.10
N ILE A 216 2.62 -14.08 -44.76
CA ILE A 216 1.46 -13.30 -44.33
C ILE A 216 0.17 -14.14 -44.35
N PHE A 217 -0.12 -14.80 -45.47
CA PHE A 217 -1.38 -15.54 -45.64
C PHE A 217 -1.45 -16.86 -44.88
N ARG A 218 -0.34 -17.61 -44.83
CA ARG A 218 -0.32 -18.93 -44.21
C ARG A 218 -0.19 -18.83 -42.70
N ASP A 219 0.69 -17.96 -42.22
CA ASP A 219 1.05 -17.90 -40.81
C ASP A 219 0.22 -16.83 -40.05
N LYS A 220 -0.58 -16.01 -40.78
CA LYS A 220 -1.54 -15.02 -40.25
C LYS A 220 -0.93 -14.03 -39.25
N HIS A 221 0.21 -13.46 -39.61
CA HIS A 221 0.92 -12.51 -38.78
C HIS A 221 0.76 -11.08 -39.31
N ASP A 222 0.19 -10.19 -38.49
CA ASP A 222 0.00 -8.76 -38.83
C ASP A 222 1.34 -8.01 -39.00
N ARG A 223 2.39 -8.50 -38.34
CA ARG A 223 3.69 -7.83 -38.16
C ARG A 223 4.81 -8.86 -38.25
N ILE A 224 5.72 -8.67 -39.19
CA ILE A 224 6.80 -9.63 -39.46
C ILE A 224 8.16 -8.93 -39.33
N PRO A 225 9.04 -9.39 -38.42
CA PRO A 225 10.41 -8.90 -38.33
C PRO A 225 11.23 -9.24 -39.58
N ILE A 226 12.03 -8.27 -40.04
CA ILE A 226 12.97 -8.42 -41.15
C ILE A 226 14.38 -8.43 -40.60
N ILE A 227 15.12 -9.49 -40.91
CA ILE A 227 16.51 -9.67 -40.49
C ILE A 227 17.44 -9.83 -41.70
N ASN A 228 18.71 -9.48 -41.53
CA ASN A 228 19.76 -9.85 -42.48
C ASN A 228 20.27 -11.27 -42.18
N ARG A 229 21.00 -11.88 -43.12
CA ARG A 229 21.71 -13.16 -42.95
C ARG A 229 22.73 -13.16 -41.81
N GLU A 230 23.22 -11.98 -41.42
CA GLU A 230 24.05 -11.77 -40.23
C GLU A 230 23.25 -11.76 -38.91
N CYS A 231 21.96 -12.13 -38.93
CA CYS A 231 21.05 -12.10 -37.78
C CYS A 231 20.79 -10.72 -37.18
N LYS A 232 21.14 -9.64 -37.90
CA LYS A 232 20.85 -8.26 -37.49
C LYS A 232 19.46 -7.83 -37.89
N VAL A 233 18.83 -7.06 -37.02
CA VAL A 233 17.50 -6.51 -37.24
C VAL A 233 17.54 -5.36 -38.24
N MET A 234 16.73 -5.44 -39.30
CA MET A 234 16.64 -4.40 -40.34
C MET A 234 15.36 -3.57 -40.21
N GLY A 235 14.24 -4.20 -39.86
CA GLY A 235 12.96 -3.51 -39.70
C GLY A 235 11.77 -4.43 -39.48
N ILE A 236 10.57 -3.88 -39.61
CA ILE A 236 9.30 -4.60 -39.50
C ILE A 236 8.48 -4.33 -40.77
N LEU A 237 7.83 -5.38 -41.28
CA LEU A 237 6.76 -5.27 -42.27
C LEU A 237 5.41 -5.38 -41.57
N TYR A 238 4.48 -4.50 -41.94
CA TYR A 238 3.09 -4.58 -41.51
C TYR A 238 2.26 -5.13 -42.66
N GLU A 239 1.42 -6.11 -42.38
CA GLU A 239 0.50 -6.69 -43.37
C GLU A 239 -0.37 -5.60 -44.02
N VAL A 240 -0.89 -4.67 -43.22
CA VAL A 240 -1.77 -3.58 -43.68
C VAL A 240 -1.12 -2.72 -44.77
N ASP A 241 0.18 -2.46 -44.67
CA ASP A 241 0.92 -1.67 -45.66
C ASP A 241 1.12 -2.44 -46.98
N LEU A 242 0.99 -3.77 -46.95
CA LEU A 242 1.21 -4.65 -48.10
C LEU A 242 -0.09 -5.03 -48.82
N LEU A 243 -1.26 -4.71 -48.25
CA LEU A 243 -2.58 -5.09 -48.79
C LEU A 243 -2.77 -4.62 -50.23
N ASP A 244 -2.40 -3.39 -50.57
CA ASP A 244 -2.55 -2.85 -51.93
C ASP A 244 -1.72 -3.61 -52.96
N GLU A 245 -0.49 -3.99 -52.61
CA GLU A 245 0.40 -4.73 -53.49
C GLU A 245 -0.06 -6.18 -53.64
N ILE A 246 -0.58 -6.76 -52.57
CA ILE A 246 -1.14 -8.09 -52.53
C ILE A 246 -2.41 -8.18 -53.38
N LEU A 247 -3.38 -7.28 -53.18
CA LEU A 247 -4.68 -7.27 -53.88
C LEU A 247 -4.52 -7.03 -55.38
N ASN A 248 -3.60 -6.15 -55.77
CA ASN A 248 -3.32 -5.85 -57.18
C ASN A 248 -2.27 -6.77 -57.82
N ASN A 249 -1.87 -7.83 -57.10
CA ASN A 249 -0.89 -8.82 -57.51
C ASN A 249 0.46 -8.23 -58.00
N ARG A 250 0.87 -7.11 -57.42
CA ARG A 250 2.13 -6.44 -57.70
C ARG A 250 3.29 -7.13 -56.96
N PRO A 251 4.53 -6.98 -57.44
CA PRO A 251 5.70 -7.45 -56.70
C PRO A 251 5.88 -6.63 -55.42
N ILE A 252 5.96 -7.32 -54.28
CA ILE A 252 6.21 -6.71 -52.96
C ILE A 252 7.69 -6.42 -52.84
N SER A 253 8.03 -5.16 -52.53
CA SER A 253 9.40 -4.77 -52.25
C SER A 253 9.61 -4.59 -50.74
N ILE A 254 10.33 -5.53 -50.12
CA ILE A 254 10.65 -5.49 -48.68
C ILE A 254 11.28 -4.15 -48.31
N LYS A 255 12.28 -3.69 -49.07
CA LYS A 255 13.01 -2.44 -48.79
C LYS A 255 12.13 -1.20 -48.79
N ARG A 256 11.08 -1.17 -49.61
CA ARG A 256 10.18 0.00 -49.73
C ARG A 256 9.19 0.07 -48.58
N ASN A 257 8.69 -1.08 -48.13
CA ASN A 257 7.60 -1.17 -47.17
C ASN A 257 8.11 -1.43 -45.73
N MET A 258 9.41 -1.64 -45.57
CA MET A 258 10.05 -1.82 -44.27
C MET A 258 10.01 -0.52 -43.46
N LYS A 259 9.48 -0.61 -42.24
CA LYS A 259 9.48 0.47 -41.26
C LYS A 259 10.56 0.24 -40.20
N ALA A 260 11.01 1.33 -39.60
CA ALA A 260 12.00 1.28 -38.52
C ALA A 260 11.41 0.51 -37.31
N PRO A 261 12.16 -0.45 -36.74
CA PRO A 261 11.68 -1.24 -35.62
C PRO A 261 11.89 -0.50 -34.30
N VAL A 262 10.99 -0.71 -33.34
CA VAL A 262 11.27 -0.39 -31.93
C VAL A 262 12.13 -1.51 -31.38
N THR A 263 13.35 -1.20 -30.94
CA THR A 263 14.28 -2.18 -30.37
C THR A 263 14.40 -2.01 -28.87
N ILE A 264 14.41 -3.14 -28.15
CA ILE A 264 14.48 -3.17 -26.68
C ILE A 264 15.51 -4.22 -26.25
N SER A 265 16.29 -3.92 -25.21
CA SER A 265 17.22 -4.89 -24.66
C SER A 265 16.51 -5.94 -23.80
N LYS A 266 16.96 -7.20 -23.85
CA LYS A 266 16.44 -8.29 -22.99
C LYS A 266 16.50 -8.00 -21.49
N SER A 267 17.39 -7.10 -21.05
CA SER A 267 17.56 -6.72 -19.65
C SER A 267 16.58 -5.64 -19.17
N THR A 268 15.85 -5.01 -20.09
CA THR A 268 14.84 -3.98 -19.80
C THR A 268 13.72 -4.60 -18.96
N ASN A 269 13.22 -3.86 -17.97
CA ASN A 269 12.07 -4.32 -17.20
C ASN A 269 10.77 -4.15 -18.00
N LEU A 270 9.74 -4.95 -17.71
CA LEU A 270 8.50 -4.94 -18.48
C LEU A 270 7.74 -3.61 -18.37
N ALA A 271 7.79 -2.94 -17.22
CA ALA A 271 7.14 -1.63 -17.06
C ALA A 271 7.75 -0.57 -18.00
N SER A 272 9.09 -0.51 -18.10
CA SER A 272 9.78 0.37 -19.04
C SER A 272 9.57 -0.08 -20.49
N CYS A 273 9.45 -1.38 -20.75
CA CYS A 273 9.11 -1.89 -22.09
C CYS A 273 7.72 -1.38 -22.53
N LEU A 274 6.74 -1.43 -21.63
CA LEU A 274 5.39 -0.90 -21.86
C LEU A 274 5.42 0.61 -22.15
N GLU A 275 6.14 1.38 -21.34
CA GLU A 275 6.31 2.83 -21.54
C GLU A 275 6.95 3.17 -22.90
N ILE A 276 7.95 2.40 -23.34
CA ILE A 276 8.61 2.59 -24.64
C ILE A 276 7.63 2.30 -25.79
N LEU A 277 6.88 1.20 -25.70
CA LEU A 277 5.88 0.81 -26.70
C LEU A 277 4.76 1.86 -26.81
N GLU A 278 4.24 2.34 -25.67
CA GLU A 278 3.23 3.41 -25.63
C GLU A 278 3.76 4.72 -26.24
N ALA A 279 4.97 5.14 -25.85
CA ALA A 279 5.58 6.37 -26.37
C ALA A 279 5.83 6.30 -27.88
N ALA A 280 6.24 5.13 -28.37
CA ALA A 280 6.43 4.87 -29.79
C ALA A 280 5.13 4.61 -30.57
N ARG A 281 3.98 4.50 -29.88
CA ARG A 281 2.69 4.02 -30.44
C ARG A 281 2.87 2.71 -31.22
N ALA A 282 3.73 1.84 -30.71
CA ALA A 282 4.04 0.55 -31.30
C ALA A 282 3.44 -0.56 -30.44
N HIS A 283 2.89 -1.58 -31.09
CA HIS A 283 2.31 -2.74 -30.40
C HIS A 283 3.29 -3.92 -30.30
N MET A 284 4.46 -3.82 -30.92
CA MET A 284 5.51 -4.85 -30.92
C MET A 284 6.87 -4.17 -30.89
N ALA A 285 7.79 -4.74 -30.11
CA ALA A 285 9.19 -4.40 -30.13
C ALA A 285 10.02 -5.65 -30.45
N ILE A 286 11.14 -5.42 -31.12
CA ILE A 286 12.13 -6.45 -31.40
C ILE A 286 13.15 -6.46 -30.26
N VAL A 287 13.40 -7.63 -29.70
CA VAL A 287 14.37 -7.81 -28.63
C VAL A 287 15.75 -8.03 -29.24
N THR A 288 16.71 -7.20 -28.83
CA THR A 288 18.09 -7.26 -29.34
C THR A 288 19.13 -7.33 -28.22
N ASP A 289 20.32 -7.79 -28.58
CA ASP A 289 21.52 -7.63 -27.74
C ASP A 289 22.21 -6.28 -27.98
N ARG A 290 23.44 -6.13 -27.47
CA ARG A 290 24.25 -4.91 -27.63
C ARG A 290 24.80 -4.72 -29.04
N GLU A 291 24.79 -5.77 -29.86
CA GLU A 291 25.32 -5.81 -31.22
C GLU A 291 24.19 -5.77 -32.27
N ASN A 292 22.95 -5.48 -31.86
CA ASN A 292 21.74 -5.51 -32.69
C ASN A 292 21.39 -6.89 -33.28
N ASN A 293 21.87 -7.97 -32.67
CA ASN A 293 21.44 -9.31 -33.05
C ASN A 293 20.00 -9.54 -32.60
N PHE A 294 19.22 -10.18 -33.46
CA PHE A 294 17.83 -10.57 -33.22
C PHE A 294 17.76 -11.70 -32.17
N LEU A 295 17.08 -11.44 -31.05
CA LEU A 295 16.87 -12.42 -29.98
C LEU A 295 15.43 -12.91 -29.89
N GLY A 296 14.47 -12.12 -30.38
CA GLY A 296 13.05 -12.43 -30.24
C GLY A 296 12.19 -11.18 -30.38
N ILE A 297 10.92 -11.30 -30.00
CA ILE A 297 9.96 -10.19 -30.00
C ILE A 297 9.20 -10.13 -28.68
N ILE A 298 8.66 -8.95 -28.37
CA ILE A 298 7.72 -8.77 -27.28
C ILE A 298 6.58 -7.86 -27.75
N THR A 299 5.36 -8.24 -27.40
CA THR A 299 4.15 -7.47 -27.76
C THR A 299 3.51 -6.83 -26.55
N MET A 300 2.67 -5.81 -26.79
CA MET A 300 1.85 -5.21 -25.73
C MET A 300 0.92 -6.25 -25.11
N GLU A 301 0.38 -7.12 -25.96
CA GLU A 301 -0.51 -8.21 -25.60
C GLU A 301 0.17 -9.20 -24.64
N ASP A 302 1.46 -9.52 -24.84
CA ASP A 302 2.22 -10.40 -23.94
C ASP A 302 2.38 -9.76 -22.54
N ILE A 303 2.69 -8.45 -22.49
CA ILE A 303 2.86 -7.71 -21.24
C ILE A 303 1.53 -7.65 -20.46
N ILE A 304 0.42 -7.38 -21.17
CA ILE A 304 -0.92 -7.33 -20.57
C ILE A 304 -1.37 -8.74 -20.12
N THR A 305 -1.07 -9.77 -20.90
CA THR A 305 -1.37 -11.15 -20.54
C THR A 305 -0.64 -11.53 -19.26
N GLU A 306 0.61 -11.10 -19.07
CA GLU A 306 1.36 -11.32 -17.84
C GLU A 306 0.74 -10.62 -16.62
N LEU A 307 0.09 -9.45 -16.82
CA LEU A 307 -0.70 -8.79 -15.78
C LEU A 307 -1.98 -9.55 -15.44
N MET A 308 -2.55 -10.29 -16.39
CA MET A 308 -3.83 -11.01 -16.25
C MET A 308 -3.67 -12.46 -15.79
N LYS A 309 -2.49 -13.07 -15.93
CA LYS A 309 -2.22 -14.43 -15.46
C LYS A 309 -2.39 -14.51 -13.93
N SER A 310 -3.23 -15.43 -13.47
CA SER A 310 -3.44 -15.75 -12.05
C SER A 310 -2.17 -16.30 -11.44
#